data_AF-A0A3D3Q530-F1
#
_entry.id   AF-A0A3D3Q530-F1
#
_cell.length_a   1.000
_cell.length_b   1.000
_cell.length_c   1.000
_cell.angle_alpha   90.00
_cell.angle_beta   90.00
_cell.angle_gamma   90.00
#
_symmetry.space_group_name_H-M   'P 1'
#
loop_
_entity.id
_entity.type
_entity.pdbx_description
1 polymer ?
#
loop_
_entity_poly.entity_id
_entity_poly.type
_entity_poly.pdbx_seq_one_letter_code
_entity_poly.pdbx_strand_id
1 'polypeptide(L)'
;MRRHGERFERDRPQHVEREPRDVPRVVRQQSFERPTNQRGGRPGVLSVRTPRPAGPLGGHEPVLATPNVEGVRHGGKATGYRGLMRVAVVGHVEWIEFVRVERVPSAGEIAHPTEHWEGPGGGGGVAAAHLAKLAGSCVLFTALGDDGLGHRVAEELRQRGVRAEVSWRSEPTRWAFVFIDGDGERTITTVGRRLEPSGNDDLPWDDLARFDAAYFTAGDVKALQAARQARVLVATTREIPMLSGANTPVDAVVGSGLDPAEAYHPGDLDPAATLAVATDGRAGGRYVTSAGVAGRFDAAEGPGPVVDRYGCGDAFAAGLTFGLAARLPAEEAMAFAARCGAAALTARGPSDGELPTLPA
;
A
#
# COMPACT_ATOMS: atom_id res chain seq x y z
N MET A 1 17.38 -39.12 59.93
CA MET A 1 17.22 -38.79 58.51
C MET A 1 15.90 -38.04 58.29
N ARG A 2 15.94 -36.70 58.23
CA ARG A 2 14.97 -35.79 57.58
C ARG A 2 15.33 -34.32 57.90
N ARG A 3 15.32 -33.51 56.83
CA ARG A 3 14.89 -32.11 56.69
C ARG A 3 15.71 -30.91 57.23
N HIS A 4 15.72 -29.89 56.36
CA HIS A 4 15.81 -28.43 56.55
C HIS A 4 17.10 -27.88 57.19
N GLY A 5 17.68 -26.76 56.78
CA GLY A 5 17.29 -25.70 55.84
C GLY A 5 18.08 -24.46 56.28
N GLU A 6 18.72 -23.74 55.36
CA GLU A 6 19.42 -22.50 55.73
C GLU A 6 18.97 -21.34 54.84
N ARG A 7 18.51 -20.31 55.56
CA ARG A 7 18.10 -18.99 55.06
C ARG A 7 19.37 -18.20 54.76
N PHE A 8 19.43 -17.59 53.57
CA PHE A 8 20.40 -16.54 53.30
C PHE A 8 19.89 -15.20 53.86
N GLU A 9 20.78 -14.59 54.63
CA GLU A 9 20.61 -13.33 55.32
C GLU A 9 20.98 -12.15 54.40
N ARG A 10 20.47 -10.98 54.77
CA ARG A 10 20.35 -9.74 54.01
C ARG A 10 21.68 -9.09 53.69
N ASP A 11 21.78 -8.46 52.51
CA ASP A 11 22.69 -7.34 52.30
C ASP A 11 21.99 -6.16 51.62
N ARG A 12 22.36 -4.95 52.06
CA ARG A 12 21.66 -3.67 51.88
C ARG A 12 21.85 -3.06 50.48
N PRO A 13 20.91 -2.22 50.00
CA PRO A 13 21.09 -1.48 48.74
C PRO A 13 22.04 -0.30 48.93
N GLN A 14 23.07 -0.22 48.07
CA GLN A 14 23.97 0.92 47.97
C GLN A 14 23.26 2.07 47.24
N HIS A 15 23.13 3.20 47.95
CA HIS A 15 22.79 4.51 47.38
C HIS A 15 23.91 4.96 46.45
N VAL A 16 23.63 5.10 45.16
CA VAL A 16 24.50 5.81 44.22
C VAL A 16 23.89 7.19 44.01
N GLU A 17 24.47 8.20 44.65
CA GLU A 17 24.25 9.61 44.32
C GLU A 17 24.71 9.83 42.87
N ARG A 18 23.77 10.18 41.99
CA ARG A 18 24.07 10.68 40.64
C ARG A 18 24.17 12.19 40.70
N GLU A 19 25.33 12.72 40.35
CA GLU A 19 25.55 14.15 40.11
C GLU A 19 24.56 14.69 39.05
N PRO A 20 24.06 15.94 39.20
CA PRO A 20 23.13 16.53 38.25
C PRO A 20 23.86 16.87 36.94
N ARG A 21 23.41 16.27 35.84
CA ARG A 21 23.83 16.65 34.48
C ARG A 21 23.25 18.02 34.12
N ASP A 22 24.12 18.87 33.59
CA ASP A 22 23.82 20.20 33.08
C ASP A 22 22.58 20.23 32.16
N VAL A 23 21.63 21.09 32.54
CA VAL A 23 20.47 21.46 31.73
C VAL A 23 20.89 22.58 30.78
N PRO A 24 20.74 22.44 29.45
CA PRO A 24 21.01 23.56 28.55
C PRO A 24 20.01 24.69 28.80
N ARG A 25 20.53 25.89 29.09
CA ARG A 25 19.76 27.13 29.23
C ARG A 25 18.87 27.37 28.02
N VAL A 26 17.59 27.64 28.29
CA VAL A 26 16.61 28.22 27.34
C VAL A 26 17.17 29.52 26.79
N VAL A 27 17.51 29.54 25.51
CA VAL A 27 17.82 30.78 24.77
C VAL A 27 16.50 31.50 24.53
N ARG A 28 16.35 32.69 25.13
CA ARG A 28 15.24 33.61 24.84
C ARG A 28 15.22 33.92 23.34
N GLN A 29 14.08 33.73 22.69
CA GLN A 29 13.82 34.27 21.36
C GLN A 29 14.00 35.80 21.41
N GLN A 30 14.99 36.29 20.67
CA GLN A 30 15.09 37.71 20.34
C GLN A 30 14.20 37.98 19.13
N SER A 31 13.34 38.98 19.28
CA SER A 31 12.46 39.54 18.26
C SER A 31 13.30 40.06 17.08
N PHE A 32 13.05 39.57 15.87
CA PHE A 32 13.62 40.17 14.67
C PHE A 32 12.88 41.48 14.35
N GLU A 33 13.50 42.61 14.68
CA GLU A 33 13.11 43.92 14.15
C GLU A 33 13.51 44.01 12.67
N ARG A 34 12.56 44.45 11.83
CA ARG A 34 12.77 44.68 10.39
C ARG A 34 13.61 45.94 10.18
N PRO A 35 14.70 45.90 9.38
CA PRO A 35 15.35 47.12 8.96
C PRO A 35 14.54 47.82 7.86
N THR A 36 14.13 49.05 8.16
CA THR A 36 13.53 50.02 7.24
C THR A 36 14.58 50.60 6.27
N ASN A 37 14.18 50.69 5.00
CA ASN A 37 14.66 51.60 3.94
C ASN A 37 16.17 51.76 3.69
N GLN A 38 16.62 51.25 2.53
CA GLN A 38 17.50 52.03 1.65
C GLN A 38 17.00 51.96 0.20
N ARG A 39 16.87 53.15 -0.41
CA ARG A 39 16.45 53.40 -1.78
C ARG A 39 17.64 53.23 -2.74
N GLY A 40 17.35 52.75 -3.96
CA GLY A 40 18.07 53.18 -5.16
C GLY A 40 18.54 52.06 -6.10
N GLY A 41 17.91 51.95 -7.27
CA GLY A 41 18.46 51.25 -8.44
C GLY A 41 17.52 50.26 -9.12
N ARG A 42 16.72 50.72 -10.10
CA ARG A 42 16.10 49.86 -11.13
C ARG A 42 17.15 49.56 -12.21
N PRO A 43 17.19 48.33 -12.75
CA PRO A 43 16.77 48.21 -14.15
C PRO A 43 16.03 46.90 -14.51
N GLY A 44 15.15 46.98 -15.51
CA GLY A 44 14.80 45.84 -16.38
C GLY A 44 13.54 45.04 -16.03
N VAL A 45 12.35 45.60 -16.31
CA VAL A 45 11.14 44.78 -16.47
C VAL A 45 11.22 44.08 -17.84
N LEU A 46 11.52 42.78 -17.85
CA LEU A 46 11.26 41.93 -19.00
C LEU A 46 9.74 41.73 -19.10
N SER A 47 9.10 42.45 -20.01
CA SER A 47 7.70 42.24 -20.36
C SER A 47 7.56 40.94 -21.15
N VAL A 48 7.17 39.86 -20.48
CA VAL A 48 6.71 38.64 -21.16
C VAL A 48 5.33 38.94 -21.74
N ARG A 49 5.22 38.95 -23.07
CA ARG A 49 3.95 39.07 -23.79
C ARG A 49 3.12 37.81 -23.57
N THR A 50 2.06 37.92 -22.78
CA THR A 50 0.97 36.94 -22.73
C THR A 50 0.11 37.05 -23.99
N PRO A 51 -0.15 35.97 -24.74
CA PRO A 51 -1.13 35.99 -25.81
C PRO A 51 -2.54 36.13 -25.24
N ARG A 52 -3.35 37.02 -25.83
CA ARG A 52 -4.78 37.17 -25.50
C ARG A 52 -5.58 35.95 -25.98
N PRO A 53 -6.67 35.58 -25.29
CA PRO A 53 -7.52 34.47 -25.68
C PRO A 53 -8.31 34.81 -26.96
N ALA A 54 -8.44 33.83 -27.85
CA ALA A 54 -9.35 33.90 -28.99
C ALA A 54 -10.80 33.82 -28.49
N GLY A 55 -11.66 34.70 -29.00
CA GLY A 55 -13.10 34.73 -28.73
C GLY A 55 -13.86 33.55 -29.35
N PRO A 56 -15.17 33.43 -29.07
CA PRO A 56 -15.92 32.19 -29.19
C PRO A 56 -16.34 31.89 -30.63
N LEU A 57 -16.18 30.65 -31.05
CA LEU A 57 -16.79 30.12 -32.27
C LEU A 57 -17.88 29.10 -31.92
N GLY A 58 -19.03 29.33 -32.57
CA GLY A 58 -20.27 28.57 -32.70
C GLY A 58 -20.34 27.15 -32.15
N GLY A 59 -21.46 26.88 -31.47
CA GLY A 59 -21.83 25.59 -30.93
C GLY A 59 -22.06 24.50 -31.97
N HIS A 60 -21.77 23.29 -31.54
CA HIS A 60 -22.35 22.05 -32.05
C HIS A 60 -22.53 21.09 -30.86
N GLU A 61 -23.71 20.48 -30.79
CA GLU A 61 -24.14 19.54 -29.75
C GLU A 61 -23.23 18.31 -29.66
N PRO A 62 -23.08 17.68 -28.48
CA PRO A 62 -22.28 16.48 -28.32
C PRO A 62 -23.01 15.24 -28.86
N VAL A 63 -22.44 14.61 -29.88
CA VAL A 63 -22.82 13.28 -30.35
C VAL A 63 -22.22 12.24 -29.41
N LEU A 64 -23.08 11.51 -28.70
CA LEU A 64 -22.75 10.30 -27.94
C LEU A 64 -22.24 9.21 -28.89
N ALA A 65 -20.93 8.96 -28.88
CA ALA A 65 -20.34 7.82 -29.58
C ALA A 65 -20.37 6.58 -28.67
N THR A 66 -21.34 5.70 -28.91
CA THR A 66 -21.30 4.31 -28.45
C THR A 66 -20.30 3.52 -29.30
N PRO A 67 -19.35 2.76 -28.73
CA PRO A 67 -18.48 1.91 -29.54
C PRO A 67 -19.29 0.72 -30.08
N ASN A 68 -19.49 0.70 -31.40
CA ASN A 68 -19.97 -0.46 -32.15
C ASN A 68 -18.91 -1.56 -32.10
N VAL A 69 -19.28 -2.72 -31.55
CA VAL A 69 -18.50 -3.95 -31.66
C VAL A 69 -18.98 -4.67 -32.91
N GLU A 70 -18.28 -4.49 -34.03
CA GLU A 70 -18.44 -5.36 -35.20
C GLU A 70 -17.34 -6.42 -35.25
N GLY A 71 -17.79 -7.65 -35.43
CA GLY A 71 -17.02 -8.86 -35.15
C GLY A 71 -16.05 -9.26 -36.25
N VAL A 72 -14.90 -9.76 -35.80
CA VAL A 72 -14.04 -10.62 -36.60
C VAL A 72 -14.30 -12.06 -36.15
N ARG A 73 -14.98 -12.84 -37.00
CA ARG A 73 -15.09 -14.29 -36.83
C ARG A 73 -13.77 -14.92 -37.24
N HIS A 74 -13.07 -15.55 -36.30
CA HIS A 74 -12.15 -16.65 -36.60
C HIS A 74 -12.57 -17.87 -35.78
N GLY A 75 -12.88 -18.94 -36.51
CA GLY A 75 -13.29 -20.21 -35.93
C GLY A 75 -12.14 -20.87 -35.18
N GLY A 76 -12.30 -21.01 -33.88
CA GLY A 76 -11.50 -21.84 -32.99
C GLY A 76 -12.42 -22.37 -31.91
N LYS A 77 -12.40 -23.69 -31.68
CA LYS A 77 -13.31 -24.40 -30.77
C LYS A 77 -13.29 -23.78 -29.37
N ALA A 78 -14.49 -23.55 -28.84
CA ALA A 78 -14.72 -23.01 -27.50
C ALA A 78 -14.14 -23.90 -26.39
N THR A 79 -13.09 -23.43 -25.74
CA THR A 79 -12.79 -23.73 -24.34
C THR A 79 -13.22 -22.50 -23.53
N GLY A 80 -14.31 -22.62 -22.78
CA GLY A 80 -15.00 -21.50 -22.17
C GLY A 80 -14.18 -20.83 -21.07
N TYR A 81 -13.69 -19.62 -21.33
CA TYR A 81 -13.38 -18.68 -20.26
C TYR A 81 -14.71 -18.23 -19.64
N ARG A 82 -14.97 -18.73 -18.42
CA ARG A 82 -15.88 -18.09 -17.46
C ARG A 82 -15.54 -16.59 -17.41
N GLY A 83 -16.54 -15.73 -17.24
CA GLY A 83 -16.38 -14.27 -17.22
C GLY A 83 -15.17 -13.83 -16.37
N LEU A 84 -14.46 -12.79 -16.82
CA LEU A 84 -13.28 -12.23 -16.17
C LEU A 84 -13.54 -12.06 -14.65
N MET A 85 -12.58 -12.51 -13.83
CA MET A 85 -12.68 -12.46 -12.37
C MET A 85 -12.86 -11.02 -11.90
N ARG A 86 -13.83 -10.78 -10.99
CA ARG A 86 -14.07 -9.44 -10.46
C ARG A 86 -13.35 -9.27 -9.13
N VAL A 87 -12.36 -8.38 -9.10
CA VAL A 87 -11.53 -8.13 -7.91
C VAL A 87 -11.63 -6.69 -7.42
N ALA A 88 -11.66 -6.52 -6.10
CA ALA A 88 -11.70 -5.23 -5.43
C ALA A 88 -10.57 -5.06 -4.42
N VAL A 89 -10.30 -3.81 -4.06
CA VAL A 89 -9.45 -3.44 -2.93
C VAL A 89 -10.19 -2.40 -2.10
N VAL A 90 -10.13 -2.53 -0.78
CA VAL A 90 -10.56 -1.50 0.18
C VAL A 90 -9.31 -1.03 0.91
N GLY A 91 -8.91 0.21 0.68
CA GLY A 91 -7.57 0.64 1.11
C GLY A 91 -7.26 2.10 0.97
N HIS A 92 -6.04 2.44 1.39
CA HIS A 92 -5.47 3.79 1.27
C HIS A 92 -4.54 3.87 0.06
N VAL A 93 -4.38 5.08 -0.45
CA VAL A 93 -3.42 5.42 -1.50
C VAL A 93 -2.60 6.62 -1.04
N GLU A 94 -1.34 6.62 -1.42
CA GLU A 94 -0.41 7.72 -1.16
C GLU A 94 0.34 8.05 -2.44
N TRP A 95 0.66 9.32 -2.66
CA TRP A 95 1.61 9.67 -3.70
C TRP A 95 3.02 9.38 -3.21
N ILE A 96 3.83 8.66 -3.98
CA ILE A 96 5.20 8.33 -3.57
C ILE A 96 6.17 9.01 -4.50
N GLU A 97 7.08 9.79 -3.93
CA GLU A 97 8.26 10.32 -4.60
C GLU A 97 9.47 9.45 -4.20
N PHE A 98 10.12 8.88 -5.19
CA PHE A 98 11.30 8.03 -5.02
C PHE A 98 12.54 8.78 -5.47
N VAL A 99 13.61 8.64 -4.69
CA VAL A 99 14.94 9.07 -5.09
C VAL A 99 15.97 7.98 -4.87
N ARG A 100 16.85 7.77 -5.86
CA ARG A 100 17.97 6.84 -5.73
C ARG A 100 19.18 7.57 -5.15
N VAL A 101 19.72 7.05 -4.06
CA VAL A 101 20.91 7.57 -3.37
C VAL A 101 21.92 6.44 -3.17
N GLU A 102 23.20 6.77 -2.99
CA GLU A 102 24.21 5.76 -2.63
C GLU A 102 23.92 5.18 -1.24
N ARG A 103 23.57 6.06 -0.29
CA ARG A 103 23.08 5.74 1.05
C ARG A 103 22.13 6.82 1.53
N VAL A 104 21.30 6.50 2.52
CA VAL A 104 20.45 7.48 3.19
C VAL A 104 21.34 8.57 3.83
N PRO A 105 21.07 9.87 3.59
CA PRO A 105 21.87 10.95 4.16
C PRO A 105 21.78 10.99 5.69
N SER A 106 22.90 11.31 6.32
CA SER A 106 22.94 11.60 7.76
C SER A 106 22.39 13.01 8.06
N ALA A 107 22.08 13.27 9.33
CA ALA A 107 21.62 14.60 9.74
C ALA A 107 22.65 15.69 9.37
N GLY A 108 22.19 16.72 8.64
CA GLY A 108 23.02 17.83 8.18
C GLY A 108 23.77 17.59 6.86
N GLU A 109 23.67 16.38 6.29
CA GLU A 109 24.26 16.05 4.99
C GLU A 109 23.37 16.51 3.83
N ILE A 110 23.99 16.91 2.73
CA ILE A 110 23.31 17.19 1.47
C ILE A 110 23.52 15.98 0.56
N ALA A 111 22.45 15.23 0.30
CA ALA A 111 22.47 14.14 -0.67
C ALA A 111 22.25 14.66 -2.10
N HIS A 112 22.87 14.00 -3.07
CA HIS A 112 22.70 14.25 -4.49
C HIS A 112 22.12 12.99 -5.14
N PRO A 113 20.78 12.88 -5.27
CA PRO A 113 20.16 11.70 -5.86
C PRO A 113 20.48 11.59 -7.35
N THR A 114 20.66 10.37 -7.83
CA THR A 114 20.99 10.09 -9.24
C THR A 114 19.75 9.95 -10.11
N GLU A 115 18.61 9.60 -9.51
CA GLU A 115 17.34 9.37 -10.21
C GLU A 115 16.17 9.84 -9.33
N HIS A 116 15.08 10.24 -9.98
CA HIS A 116 13.80 10.59 -9.36
C HIS A 116 12.64 10.07 -10.19
N TRP A 117 11.64 9.46 -9.54
CA TRP A 117 10.37 9.06 -10.15
C TRP A 117 9.26 9.06 -9.10
N GLU A 118 8.02 9.03 -9.55
CA GLU A 118 6.86 9.17 -8.68
C GLU A 118 5.65 8.38 -9.19
N GLY A 119 4.68 8.14 -8.30
CA GLY A 119 3.42 7.51 -8.68
C GLY A 119 2.54 7.12 -7.50
N PRO A 120 1.32 6.62 -7.77
CA PRO A 120 0.42 6.13 -6.74
C PRO A 120 0.97 4.86 -6.09
N GLY A 121 1.19 4.92 -4.78
CA GLY A 121 1.55 3.81 -3.92
C GLY A 121 0.56 3.63 -2.77
N GLY A 122 1.08 3.29 -1.59
CA GLY A 122 0.25 2.82 -0.49
C GLY A 122 -0.30 1.41 -0.73
N GLY A 123 -0.68 0.71 0.33
CA GLY A 123 -1.08 -0.69 0.23
C GLY A 123 -2.25 -0.90 -0.74
N GLY A 124 -3.19 0.05 -0.77
CA GLY A 124 -4.37 -0.03 -1.63
C GLY A 124 -4.05 0.22 -3.10
N GLY A 125 -3.27 1.27 -3.39
CA GLY A 125 -2.88 1.64 -4.75
C GLY A 125 -2.04 0.56 -5.41
N VAL A 126 -1.05 0.03 -4.69
CA VAL A 126 -0.17 -1.05 -5.19
C VAL A 126 -0.97 -2.33 -5.44
N ALA A 127 -1.70 -2.82 -4.44
CA ALA A 127 -2.43 -4.07 -4.58
C ALA A 127 -3.49 -4.00 -5.68
N ALA A 128 -4.19 -2.86 -5.82
CA ALA A 128 -5.19 -2.67 -6.86
C ALA A 128 -4.58 -2.71 -8.26
N ALA A 129 -3.42 -2.08 -8.47
CA ALA A 129 -2.73 -2.12 -9.75
C ALA A 129 -2.24 -3.53 -10.12
N HIS A 130 -1.73 -4.30 -9.15
CA HIS A 130 -1.36 -5.71 -9.38
C HIS A 130 -2.59 -6.58 -9.66
N LEU A 131 -3.68 -6.41 -8.91
CA LEU A 131 -4.94 -7.11 -9.16
C LEU A 131 -5.53 -6.76 -10.53
N ALA A 132 -5.43 -5.50 -10.98
CA ALA A 132 -5.88 -5.10 -12.31
C ALA A 132 -5.09 -5.82 -13.41
N LYS A 133 -3.78 -6.01 -13.26
CA LYS A 133 -2.97 -6.79 -14.21
C LYS A 133 -3.36 -8.27 -14.22
N LEU A 134 -3.65 -8.86 -13.06
CA LEU A 134 -4.01 -10.27 -12.95
C LEU A 134 -5.42 -10.57 -13.48
N ALA A 135 -6.40 -9.70 -13.17
CA ALA A 135 -7.81 -9.92 -13.46
C ALA A 135 -8.32 -9.14 -14.69
N GLY A 136 -7.48 -8.28 -15.28
CA GLY A 136 -7.82 -7.36 -16.38
C GLY A 136 -8.39 -6.02 -15.92
N SER A 137 -8.98 -5.94 -14.72
CA SER A 137 -9.39 -4.68 -14.08
C SER A 137 -9.57 -4.86 -12.57
N CYS A 138 -9.50 -3.76 -11.81
CA CYS A 138 -9.78 -3.77 -10.38
C CYS A 138 -10.60 -2.54 -9.98
N VAL A 139 -11.45 -2.68 -8.97
CA VAL A 139 -12.13 -1.55 -8.32
C VAL A 139 -11.48 -1.27 -6.97
N LEU A 140 -11.04 -0.03 -6.75
CA LEU A 140 -10.43 0.40 -5.49
C LEU A 140 -11.39 1.34 -4.75
N PHE A 141 -11.85 0.94 -3.58
CA PHE A 141 -12.58 1.78 -2.63
C PHE A 141 -11.58 2.48 -1.72
N THR A 142 -11.55 3.82 -1.76
CA THR A 142 -10.52 4.60 -1.06
C THR A 142 -11.02 5.99 -0.66
N ALA A 143 -10.17 6.73 0.06
CA ALA A 143 -10.36 8.14 0.36
C ALA A 143 -9.12 8.93 -0.05
N LEU A 144 -9.33 10.08 -0.70
CA LEU A 144 -8.27 10.99 -1.16
C LEU A 144 -8.64 12.41 -0.77
N GLY A 145 -7.65 13.30 -0.72
CA GLY A 145 -7.91 14.73 -0.61
C GLY A 145 -8.53 15.25 -1.91
N ASP A 146 -9.50 16.16 -1.79
CA ASP A 146 -10.04 16.92 -2.93
C ASP A 146 -9.05 18.04 -3.33
N ASP A 147 -7.87 17.61 -3.76
CA ASP A 147 -6.76 18.44 -4.17
C ASP A 147 -6.15 17.94 -5.50
N GLY A 148 -5.29 18.76 -6.09
CA GLY A 148 -4.67 18.42 -7.37
C GLY A 148 -3.92 17.09 -7.35
N LEU A 149 -3.38 16.69 -6.19
CA LEU A 149 -2.67 15.43 -6.03
C LEU A 149 -3.62 14.23 -5.99
N GLY A 150 -4.75 14.34 -5.28
CA GLY A 150 -5.78 13.30 -5.23
C GLY A 150 -6.42 13.06 -6.60
N HIS A 151 -6.72 14.12 -7.34
CA HIS A 151 -7.20 14.00 -8.72
C HIS A 151 -6.16 13.35 -9.65
N ARG A 152 -4.88 13.68 -9.48
CA ARG A 152 -3.78 13.02 -10.22
C ARG A 152 -3.68 11.53 -9.88
N VAL A 153 -3.77 11.17 -8.60
CA VAL A 153 -3.77 9.77 -8.15
C VAL A 153 -4.88 8.97 -8.83
N ALA A 154 -6.11 9.49 -8.82
CA ALA A 154 -7.26 8.81 -9.42
C ALA A 154 -7.08 8.59 -10.93
N GLU A 155 -6.53 9.60 -11.64
CA GLU A 155 -6.26 9.52 -13.07
C GLU A 155 -5.15 8.51 -13.41
N GLU A 156 -4.05 8.49 -12.67
CA GLU A 156 -2.96 7.54 -12.91
C GLU A 156 -3.37 6.09 -12.58
N LEU A 157 -4.18 5.88 -11.55
CA LEU A 157 -4.77 4.56 -11.27
C LEU A 157 -5.68 4.11 -12.41
N ARG A 158 -6.50 5.01 -12.96
CA ARG A 158 -7.37 4.73 -14.10
C ARG A 158 -6.59 4.26 -15.33
N GLN A 159 -5.44 4.89 -15.60
CA GLN A 159 -4.54 4.49 -16.70
C GLN A 159 -3.94 3.10 -16.49
N ARG A 160 -3.85 2.62 -15.24
CA ARG A 160 -3.38 1.27 -14.89
C ARG A 160 -4.52 0.23 -14.81
N GLY A 161 -5.73 0.56 -15.29
CA GLY A 161 -6.88 -0.35 -15.26
C GLY A 161 -7.56 -0.46 -13.89
N VAL A 162 -7.27 0.47 -12.97
CA VAL A 162 -7.90 0.56 -11.66
C VAL A 162 -8.99 1.63 -11.67
N ARG A 163 -10.23 1.24 -11.43
CA ARG A 163 -11.35 2.18 -11.23
C ARG A 163 -11.43 2.54 -9.76
N ALA A 164 -11.06 3.77 -9.40
CA ALA A 164 -11.15 4.24 -8.02
C ALA A 164 -12.56 4.78 -7.71
N GLU A 165 -13.17 4.23 -6.66
CA GLU A 165 -14.34 4.79 -5.96
C GLU A 165 -13.81 5.60 -4.79
N VAL A 166 -13.86 6.93 -4.91
CA VAL A 166 -13.14 7.84 -4.00
C VAL A 166 -14.13 8.60 -3.13
N SER A 167 -13.93 8.50 -1.81
CA SER A 167 -14.53 9.43 -0.86
C SER A 167 -13.59 10.64 -0.70
N TRP A 168 -13.99 11.76 -1.28
CA TRP A 168 -13.19 12.99 -1.29
C TRP A 168 -13.19 13.68 0.08
N ARG A 169 -12.00 14.08 0.55
CA ARG A 169 -11.76 14.71 1.85
C ARG A 169 -11.30 16.15 1.70
N SER A 170 -11.61 16.97 2.68
CA SER A 170 -11.05 18.34 2.76
C SER A 170 -9.57 18.35 3.12
N GLU A 171 -9.10 17.31 3.80
CA GLU A 171 -7.71 17.11 4.16
C GLU A 171 -6.86 16.79 2.92
N PRO A 172 -5.59 17.27 2.84
CA PRO A 172 -4.73 17.00 1.71
C PRO A 172 -4.44 15.50 1.50
N THR A 173 -4.27 15.12 0.24
CA THR A 173 -3.81 13.78 -0.14
C THR A 173 -2.43 13.51 0.46
N ARG A 174 -2.28 12.37 1.16
CA ARG A 174 -1.00 11.96 1.76
C ARG A 174 0.01 11.66 0.66
N TRP A 175 1.27 12.02 0.93
CA TRP A 175 2.39 11.63 0.09
C TRP A 175 3.57 11.17 0.93
N ALA A 176 4.52 10.49 0.31
CA ALA A 176 5.72 9.99 0.96
C ALA A 176 6.95 10.24 0.09
N PHE A 177 8.07 10.50 0.74
CA PHE A 177 9.39 10.59 0.13
C PHE A 177 10.20 9.36 0.51
N VAL A 178 10.74 8.67 -0.50
CA VAL A 178 11.40 7.37 -0.34
C VAL A 178 12.82 7.44 -0.87
N PHE A 179 13.78 7.20 0.02
CA PHE A 179 15.14 6.91 -0.36
C PHE A 179 15.26 5.43 -0.72
N ILE A 180 15.83 5.16 -1.89
CA ILE A 180 16.31 3.83 -2.26
C ILE A 180 17.83 3.88 -2.28
N ASP A 181 18.46 3.12 -1.39
CA ASP A 181 19.92 3.07 -1.27
C ASP A 181 20.58 2.11 -2.28
N GLY A 182 21.91 2.03 -2.25
CA GLY A 182 22.69 1.15 -3.12
C GLY A 182 22.36 -0.34 -3.00
N ASP A 183 21.80 -0.77 -1.86
CA ASP A 183 21.38 -2.16 -1.61
C ASP A 183 19.91 -2.41 -2.02
N GLY A 184 19.21 -1.38 -2.49
CA GLY A 184 17.79 -1.41 -2.82
C GLY A 184 16.86 -1.38 -1.59
N GLU A 185 17.42 -1.10 -0.41
CA GLU A 185 16.61 -0.89 0.80
C GLU A 185 15.96 0.47 0.79
N ARG A 186 14.80 0.55 1.46
CA ARG A 186 13.92 1.72 1.42
C ARG A 186 13.86 2.39 2.78
N THR A 187 14.02 3.70 2.80
CA THR A 187 13.68 4.54 3.96
C THR A 187 12.58 5.51 3.56
N ILE A 188 11.42 5.41 4.23
CA ILE A 188 10.18 6.09 3.85
C ILE A 188 9.86 7.16 4.89
N THR A 189 9.66 8.40 4.43
CA THR A 189 9.11 9.50 5.24
C THR A 189 7.76 9.90 4.67
N THR A 190 6.74 10.01 5.51
CA THR A 190 5.38 10.33 5.05
C THR A 190 4.95 11.72 5.52
N VAL A 191 4.18 12.41 4.69
CA VAL A 191 3.66 13.76 4.95
C VAL A 191 2.15 13.76 4.79
N GLY A 192 1.47 14.19 5.85
CA GLY A 192 0.01 14.18 5.93
C GLY A 192 -0.56 12.95 6.64
N ARG A 193 -1.86 12.98 6.91
CA ARG A 193 -2.58 11.89 7.57
C ARG A 193 -2.89 10.78 6.56
N ARG A 194 -2.84 9.52 7.00
CA ARG A 194 -3.37 8.40 6.20
C ARG A 194 -4.88 8.61 6.05
N LEU A 195 -5.33 8.87 4.83
CA LEU A 195 -6.76 8.92 4.51
C LEU A 195 -7.23 7.51 4.18
N GLU A 196 -8.36 7.13 4.77
CA GLU A 196 -8.89 5.77 4.68
C GLU A 196 -10.38 5.85 4.39
N PRO A 197 -10.94 4.88 3.63
CA PRO A 197 -12.36 4.79 3.43
C PRO A 197 -13.07 4.36 4.73
N SER A 198 -14.23 4.93 5.01
CA SER A 198 -15.12 4.57 6.10
C SER A 198 -16.37 3.93 5.52
N GLY A 199 -16.93 2.92 6.17
CA GLY A 199 -18.22 2.37 5.75
C GLY A 199 -19.41 3.33 5.90
N ASN A 200 -19.20 4.55 6.40
CA ASN A 200 -20.20 5.64 6.35
C ASN A 200 -20.04 6.56 5.13
N ASP A 201 -19.00 6.35 4.32
CA ASP A 201 -18.82 7.09 3.07
C ASP A 201 -19.91 6.73 2.07
N ASP A 202 -20.26 7.71 1.23
CA ASP A 202 -21.14 7.52 0.07
C ASP A 202 -20.36 6.82 -1.07
N LEU A 203 -19.98 5.58 -0.81
CA LEU A 203 -19.37 4.66 -1.76
C LEU A 203 -20.32 3.50 -2.04
N PRO A 204 -20.24 2.83 -3.21
CA PRO A 204 -21.14 1.74 -3.58
C PRO A 204 -20.76 0.44 -2.87
N TRP A 205 -20.85 0.41 -1.54
CA TRP A 205 -20.46 -0.70 -0.69
C TRP A 205 -21.20 -2.01 -1.04
N ASP A 206 -22.46 -1.92 -1.44
CA ASP A 206 -23.27 -3.08 -1.83
C ASP A 206 -22.76 -3.77 -3.11
N ASP A 207 -21.96 -3.09 -3.93
CA ASP A 207 -21.36 -3.73 -5.11
C ASP A 207 -20.32 -4.79 -4.74
N LEU A 208 -19.74 -4.74 -3.53
CA LEU A 208 -18.75 -5.72 -3.04
C LEU A 208 -19.30 -7.15 -3.04
N ALA A 209 -20.62 -7.32 -2.88
CA ALA A 209 -21.30 -8.62 -2.99
C ALA A 209 -21.14 -9.30 -4.36
N ARG A 210 -20.77 -8.52 -5.40
CA ARG A 210 -20.61 -9.02 -6.76
C ARG A 210 -19.16 -9.36 -7.11
N PHE A 211 -18.22 -9.20 -6.19
CA PHE A 211 -16.80 -9.46 -6.41
C PHE A 211 -16.40 -10.86 -5.95
N ASP A 212 -15.54 -11.49 -6.75
CA ASP A 212 -14.92 -12.78 -6.47
C ASP A 212 -13.90 -12.71 -5.33
N ALA A 213 -13.25 -11.54 -5.19
CA ALA A 213 -12.22 -11.30 -4.21
C ALA A 213 -12.17 -9.82 -3.81
N ALA A 214 -11.88 -9.56 -2.54
CA ALA A 214 -11.48 -8.25 -2.04
C ALA A 214 -10.19 -8.36 -1.21
N TYR A 215 -9.28 -7.41 -1.39
CA TYR A 215 -8.15 -7.21 -0.48
C TYR A 215 -8.38 -5.98 0.40
N PHE A 216 -8.27 -6.14 1.71
CA PHE A 216 -8.48 -5.10 2.71
C PHE A 216 -7.15 -4.67 3.33
N THR A 217 -6.82 -3.39 3.18
CA THR A 217 -5.54 -2.82 3.65
C THR A 217 -5.69 -1.54 4.47
N ALA A 218 -6.88 -0.92 4.46
CA ALA A 218 -7.24 0.17 5.36
C ALA A 218 -8.75 0.41 5.36
N GLY A 219 -9.27 0.97 6.44
CA GLY A 219 -10.67 1.33 6.62
C GLY A 219 -11.20 0.95 8.01
N ASP A 220 -12.42 1.40 8.30
CA ASP A 220 -13.07 1.10 9.59
C ASP A 220 -13.80 -0.26 9.60
N VAL A 221 -14.36 -0.61 10.76
CA VAL A 221 -15.14 -1.85 10.96
C VAL A 221 -16.30 -1.97 9.97
N LYS A 222 -16.96 -0.86 9.61
CA LYS A 222 -18.07 -0.89 8.65
C LYS A 222 -17.59 -1.14 7.22
N ALA A 223 -16.45 -0.56 6.83
CA ALA A 223 -15.80 -0.84 5.55
C ALA A 223 -15.37 -2.31 5.47
N LEU A 224 -14.84 -2.89 6.57
CA LEU A 224 -14.51 -4.30 6.64
C LEU A 224 -15.75 -5.19 6.49
N GLN A 225 -16.84 -4.86 7.19
CA GLN A 225 -18.12 -5.56 7.09
C GLN A 225 -18.67 -5.50 5.66
N ALA A 226 -18.52 -4.37 4.97
CA ALA A 226 -18.86 -4.26 3.55
C ALA A 226 -17.93 -5.13 2.68
N ALA A 227 -16.61 -5.10 2.91
CA ALA A 227 -15.63 -5.91 2.19
C ALA A 227 -15.89 -7.41 2.32
N ARG A 228 -16.46 -7.85 3.46
CA ARG A 228 -16.83 -9.24 3.70
C ARG A 228 -17.90 -9.76 2.74
N GLN A 229 -18.66 -8.90 2.08
CA GLN A 229 -19.64 -9.32 1.08
C GLN A 229 -18.96 -9.98 -0.13
N ALA A 230 -17.67 -9.72 -0.38
CA ALA A 230 -16.90 -10.42 -1.40
C ALA A 230 -16.74 -11.91 -1.07
N ARG A 231 -16.72 -12.75 -2.11
CA ARG A 231 -16.61 -14.22 -1.96
C ARG A 231 -15.34 -14.64 -1.22
N VAL A 232 -14.22 -13.97 -1.48
CA VAL A 232 -12.95 -14.14 -0.77
C VAL A 232 -12.52 -12.77 -0.23
N LEU A 233 -12.16 -12.70 1.04
CA LEU A 233 -11.61 -11.50 1.68
C LEU A 233 -10.24 -11.83 2.28
N VAL A 234 -9.22 -11.17 1.75
CA VAL A 234 -7.86 -11.18 2.31
C VAL A 234 -7.61 -9.84 2.99
N ALA A 235 -6.97 -9.83 4.16
CA ALA A 235 -6.62 -8.60 4.86
C ALA A 235 -5.12 -8.52 5.19
N THR A 236 -4.57 -7.32 5.32
CA THR A 236 -3.21 -7.13 5.87
C THR A 236 -3.20 -7.33 7.39
N THR A 237 -2.13 -7.90 7.93
CA THR A 237 -1.96 -7.99 9.39
C THR A 237 -1.63 -6.64 10.04
N ARG A 238 -1.28 -5.60 9.27
CA ARG A 238 -1.14 -4.23 9.80
C ARG A 238 -2.42 -3.69 10.43
N GLU A 239 -3.57 -4.23 10.02
CA GLU A 239 -4.89 -3.82 10.49
C GLU A 239 -5.45 -4.74 11.59
N ILE A 240 -4.67 -5.69 12.14
CA ILE A 240 -5.12 -6.58 13.25
C ILE A 240 -5.80 -5.82 14.40
N PRO A 241 -5.27 -4.67 14.89
CA PRO A 241 -5.96 -3.91 15.93
C PRO A 241 -7.39 -3.50 15.57
N MET A 242 -7.66 -3.17 14.30
CA MET A 242 -9.01 -2.85 13.82
C MET A 242 -9.84 -4.12 13.55
N LEU A 243 -9.24 -5.13 12.90
CA LEU A 243 -9.88 -6.39 12.54
C LEU A 243 -10.39 -7.16 13.78
N SER A 244 -9.61 -7.18 14.86
CA SER A 244 -9.95 -7.88 16.11
C SER A 244 -11.23 -7.35 16.77
N GLY A 245 -11.54 -6.05 16.60
CA GLY A 245 -12.75 -5.43 17.12
C GLY A 245 -13.99 -5.61 16.24
N ALA A 246 -13.84 -6.19 15.04
CA ALA A 246 -14.88 -6.19 14.03
C ALA A 246 -15.79 -7.43 14.03
N ASN A 247 -15.38 -8.52 14.70
CA ASN A 247 -16.06 -9.82 14.66
C ASN A 247 -16.46 -10.28 13.25
N THR A 248 -15.63 -9.94 12.26
CA THR A 248 -15.91 -10.15 10.83
C THR A 248 -14.92 -11.19 10.28
N PRO A 249 -15.38 -12.33 9.75
CA PRO A 249 -14.49 -13.39 9.29
C PRO A 249 -13.65 -12.94 8.09
N VAL A 250 -12.36 -13.26 8.08
CA VAL A 250 -11.47 -13.08 6.93
C VAL A 250 -10.99 -14.44 6.43
N ASP A 251 -10.90 -14.62 5.12
CA ASP A 251 -10.46 -15.89 4.54
C ASP A 251 -8.95 -16.04 4.71
N ALA A 252 -8.21 -14.94 4.54
CA ALA A 252 -6.80 -14.92 4.86
C ALA A 252 -6.31 -13.60 5.45
N VAL A 253 -5.25 -13.67 6.25
CA VAL A 253 -4.44 -12.51 6.61
C VAL A 253 -3.01 -12.68 6.11
N VAL A 254 -2.38 -11.57 5.72
CA VAL A 254 -1.01 -11.58 5.19
C VAL A 254 -0.21 -10.39 5.73
N GLY A 255 1.03 -10.68 6.14
CA GLY A 255 1.99 -9.66 6.59
C GLY A 255 3.43 -10.13 6.53
N SER A 256 4.33 -9.23 6.86
CA SER A 256 5.77 -9.50 6.96
C SER A 256 6.10 -10.32 8.20
N GLY A 257 6.70 -11.50 8.01
CA GLY A 257 7.25 -12.30 9.11
C GLY A 257 8.53 -11.71 9.71
N LEU A 258 9.06 -10.64 9.11
CA LEU A 258 10.25 -9.91 9.54
C LEU A 258 9.92 -8.60 10.25
N ASP A 259 8.65 -8.18 10.24
CA ASP A 259 8.19 -6.99 10.96
C ASP A 259 7.36 -7.43 12.18
N PRO A 260 7.85 -7.19 13.42
CA PRO A 260 7.09 -7.49 14.63
C PRO A 260 5.72 -6.78 14.70
N ALA A 261 5.56 -5.63 14.04
CA ALA A 261 4.28 -4.90 14.00
C ALA A 261 3.25 -5.59 13.10
N GLU A 262 3.68 -6.52 12.25
CA GLU A 262 2.83 -7.30 11.33
C GLU A 262 2.65 -8.75 11.79
N ALA A 263 3.17 -9.11 12.97
CA ALA A 263 3.05 -10.45 13.49
C ALA A 263 1.58 -10.82 13.75
N TYR A 264 1.20 -12.01 13.31
CA TYR A 264 -0.08 -12.63 13.63
C TYR A 264 0.12 -13.82 14.54
N HIS A 265 -0.71 -13.91 15.58
CA HIS A 265 -0.76 -15.01 16.52
C HIS A 265 -2.17 -15.64 16.54
N PRO A 266 -2.27 -16.98 16.61
CA PRO A 266 -3.57 -17.63 16.81
C PRO A 266 -4.28 -17.06 18.04
N GLY A 267 -5.49 -16.54 17.83
CA GLY A 267 -6.29 -15.86 18.86
C GLY A 267 -6.36 -14.33 18.70
N ASP A 268 -5.56 -13.73 17.82
CA ASP A 268 -5.63 -12.29 17.55
C ASP A 268 -6.96 -11.87 16.89
N LEU A 269 -7.62 -12.80 16.18
CA LEU A 269 -8.90 -12.59 15.53
C LEU A 269 -9.93 -13.61 16.00
N ASP A 270 -11.16 -13.13 16.23
CA ASP A 270 -12.35 -13.92 16.47
C ASP A 270 -13.47 -13.46 15.51
N PRO A 271 -13.92 -14.28 14.55
CA PRO A 271 -13.42 -15.62 14.24
C PRO A 271 -12.00 -15.60 13.65
N ALA A 272 -11.23 -16.66 13.89
CA ALA A 272 -9.88 -16.79 13.37
C ALA A 272 -9.85 -16.79 11.83
N ALA A 273 -8.82 -16.18 11.25
CA ALA A 273 -8.58 -16.24 9.81
C ALA A 273 -8.39 -17.70 9.36
N THR A 274 -8.98 -18.09 8.22
CA THR A 274 -8.84 -19.46 7.71
C THR A 274 -7.37 -19.78 7.37
N LEU A 275 -6.65 -18.80 6.82
CA LEU A 275 -5.23 -18.87 6.51
C LEU A 275 -4.51 -17.60 6.99
N ALA A 276 -3.46 -17.72 7.78
CA ALA A 276 -2.57 -16.62 8.10
C ALA A 276 -1.20 -16.86 7.48
N VAL A 277 -0.69 -15.88 6.73
CA VAL A 277 0.55 -15.97 5.97
C VAL A 277 1.53 -14.90 6.43
N ALA A 278 2.77 -15.32 6.72
CA ALA A 278 3.88 -14.45 7.06
C ALA A 278 4.97 -14.56 6.00
N THR A 279 5.28 -13.48 5.28
CA THR A 279 6.32 -13.46 4.24
C THR A 279 7.69 -13.17 4.84
N ASP A 280 8.70 -14.00 4.53
CA ASP A 280 10.09 -13.88 4.99
C ASP A 280 11.04 -13.41 3.86
N GLY A 281 10.51 -12.73 2.84
CA GLY A 281 11.28 -12.25 1.69
C GLY A 281 11.96 -13.40 0.93
N ARG A 282 13.29 -13.34 0.80
CA ARG A 282 14.08 -14.35 0.08
C ARG A 282 14.03 -15.77 0.70
N ALA A 283 13.53 -15.90 1.92
CA ALA A 283 13.37 -17.19 2.60
C ALA A 283 11.96 -17.80 2.42
N GLY A 284 11.15 -17.23 1.53
CA GLY A 284 9.78 -17.65 1.27
C GLY A 284 8.85 -17.12 2.35
N GLY A 285 8.25 -18.01 3.12
CA GLY A 285 7.49 -17.61 4.30
C GLY A 285 6.91 -18.78 5.08
N ARG A 286 5.99 -18.44 5.99
CA ARG A 286 5.30 -19.37 6.89
C ARG A 286 3.80 -19.18 6.79
N TYR A 287 3.05 -20.21 7.13
CA TYR A 287 1.61 -20.10 7.26
C TYR A 287 1.08 -20.93 8.43
N VAL A 288 -0.10 -20.53 8.91
CA VAL A 288 -0.92 -21.30 9.84
C VAL A 288 -2.38 -21.23 9.41
N THR A 289 -3.11 -22.33 9.53
CA THR A 289 -4.54 -22.40 9.25
C THR A 289 -5.36 -22.36 10.53
N SER A 290 -6.64 -22.01 10.44
CA SER A 290 -7.57 -22.07 11.58
C SER A 290 -7.72 -23.48 12.17
N ALA A 291 -7.41 -24.53 11.40
CA ALA A 291 -7.37 -25.92 11.86
C ALA A 291 -6.06 -26.29 12.61
N GLY A 292 -5.14 -25.34 12.79
CA GLY A 292 -3.86 -25.56 13.48
C GLY A 292 -2.77 -26.19 12.63
N VAL A 293 -3.00 -26.42 11.32
CA VAL A 293 -1.95 -26.85 10.40
C VAL A 293 -1.02 -25.66 10.13
N ALA A 294 0.29 -25.86 10.32
CA ALA A 294 1.32 -24.87 10.06
C ALA A 294 2.41 -25.42 9.14
N GLY A 295 3.01 -24.56 8.32
CA GLY A 295 4.03 -24.96 7.35
C GLY A 295 4.84 -23.79 6.82
N ARG A 296 5.67 -24.07 5.81
CA ARG A 296 6.47 -23.08 5.07
C ARG A 296 6.17 -23.18 3.58
N PHE A 297 6.36 -22.07 2.88
CA PHE A 297 6.39 -22.02 1.42
C PHE A 297 7.71 -21.41 0.96
N ASP A 298 8.15 -21.80 -0.23
CA ASP A 298 9.42 -21.35 -0.80
C ASP A 298 9.31 -19.96 -1.44
N ALA A 299 10.44 -19.26 -1.52
CA ALA A 299 10.53 -18.05 -2.33
C ALA A 299 10.47 -18.41 -3.82
N ALA A 300 9.92 -17.50 -4.63
CA ALA A 300 10.02 -17.59 -6.07
C ALA A 300 11.22 -16.80 -6.59
N GLU A 301 11.85 -17.29 -7.66
CA GLU A 301 12.82 -16.50 -8.41
C GLU A 301 12.10 -15.46 -9.26
N GLY A 302 12.62 -14.22 -9.24
CA GLY A 302 12.11 -13.15 -10.10
C GLY A 302 12.57 -13.32 -11.55
N PRO A 303 11.87 -12.71 -12.53
CA PRO A 303 12.21 -12.81 -13.95
C PRO A 303 13.48 -12.03 -14.35
N GLY A 304 14.18 -11.41 -13.40
CA GLY A 304 15.29 -10.51 -13.67
C GLY A 304 15.99 -10.02 -12.39
N PRO A 305 16.96 -9.09 -12.53
CA PRO A 305 17.68 -8.53 -11.40
C PRO A 305 16.76 -7.71 -10.49
N VAL A 306 17.13 -7.62 -9.21
CA VAL A 306 16.41 -6.79 -8.24
C VAL A 306 16.66 -5.31 -8.55
N VAL A 307 15.57 -4.56 -8.74
CA VAL A 307 15.55 -3.12 -9.05
C VAL A 307 15.03 -2.30 -7.88
N ASP A 308 13.90 -2.73 -7.30
CA ASP A 308 13.19 -2.06 -6.20
C ASP A 308 12.38 -3.10 -5.41
N ARG A 309 12.37 -3.05 -4.07
CA ARG A 309 11.51 -3.92 -3.25
C ARG A 309 10.23 -3.25 -2.75
N TYR A 310 9.95 -2.01 -3.17
CA TYR A 310 8.71 -1.33 -2.83
C TYR A 310 7.50 -2.12 -3.37
N GLY A 311 6.45 -2.27 -2.57
CA GLY A 311 5.21 -2.92 -3.00
C GLY A 311 5.26 -4.44 -3.18
N CYS A 312 6.40 -5.12 -2.92
CA CYS A 312 6.50 -6.57 -3.09
C CYS A 312 5.54 -7.36 -2.18
N GLY A 313 5.32 -6.89 -0.94
CA GLY A 313 4.35 -7.49 -0.02
C GLY A 313 2.91 -7.31 -0.49
N ASP A 314 2.58 -6.14 -1.03
CA ASP A 314 1.26 -5.86 -1.59
C ASP A 314 1.01 -6.63 -2.90
N ALA A 315 2.05 -6.83 -3.73
CA ALA A 315 2.00 -7.71 -4.90
C ALA A 315 1.78 -9.18 -4.51
N PHE A 316 2.43 -9.64 -3.43
CA PHE A 316 2.15 -10.96 -2.85
C PHE A 316 0.69 -11.04 -2.38
N ALA A 317 0.21 -10.04 -1.63
CA ALA A 317 -1.16 -10.01 -1.14
C ALA A 317 -2.20 -10.02 -2.27
N ALA A 318 -1.96 -9.25 -3.34
CA ALA A 318 -2.75 -9.27 -4.57
C ALA A 318 -2.76 -10.67 -5.21
N GLY A 319 -1.59 -11.29 -5.36
CA GLY A 319 -1.47 -12.65 -5.90
C GLY A 319 -2.20 -13.69 -5.06
N LEU A 320 -2.09 -13.62 -3.73
CA LEU A 320 -2.80 -14.52 -2.81
C LEU A 320 -4.31 -14.34 -2.94
N THR A 321 -4.78 -13.09 -2.95
CA THR A 321 -6.20 -12.74 -3.13
C THR A 321 -6.76 -13.32 -4.43
N PHE A 322 -6.02 -13.15 -5.53
CA PHE A 322 -6.39 -13.69 -6.84
C PHE A 322 -6.38 -15.22 -6.88
N GLY A 323 -5.33 -15.85 -6.34
CA GLY A 323 -5.18 -17.31 -6.30
C GLY A 323 -6.28 -18.00 -5.48
N LEU A 324 -6.62 -17.46 -4.32
CA LEU A 324 -7.74 -17.97 -3.50
C LEU A 324 -9.08 -17.78 -4.22
N ALA A 325 -9.29 -16.65 -4.88
CA ALA A 325 -10.49 -16.44 -5.69
C ALA A 325 -10.58 -17.39 -6.89
N ALA A 326 -9.44 -17.77 -7.48
CA ALA A 326 -9.34 -18.81 -8.51
C ALA A 326 -9.57 -20.24 -7.95
N ARG A 327 -9.77 -20.39 -6.63
CA ARG A 327 -9.95 -21.67 -5.92
C ARG A 327 -8.73 -22.58 -5.99
N LEU A 328 -7.54 -22.00 -6.09
CA LEU A 328 -6.31 -22.77 -5.91
C LEU A 328 -6.24 -23.32 -4.47
N PRO A 329 -5.65 -24.51 -4.26
CA PRO A 329 -5.21 -24.93 -2.94
C PRO A 329 -4.31 -23.88 -2.29
N ALA A 330 -4.34 -23.77 -0.96
CA ALA A 330 -3.62 -22.72 -0.23
C ALA A 330 -2.12 -22.67 -0.57
N GLU A 331 -1.47 -23.84 -0.69
CA GLU A 331 -0.05 -23.94 -1.07
C GLU A 331 0.22 -23.41 -2.48
N GLU A 332 -0.63 -23.74 -3.45
CA GLU A 332 -0.53 -23.23 -4.82
C GLU A 332 -0.83 -21.74 -4.91
N ALA A 333 -1.79 -21.23 -4.12
CA ALA A 333 -2.09 -19.82 -4.01
C ALA A 333 -0.90 -19.03 -3.42
N MET A 334 -0.25 -19.56 -2.38
CA MET A 334 0.98 -18.97 -1.81
C MET A 334 2.16 -19.03 -2.77
N ALA A 335 2.33 -20.12 -3.52
CA ALA A 335 3.37 -20.22 -4.54
C ALA A 335 3.13 -19.22 -5.70
N PHE A 336 1.88 -19.01 -6.09
CA PHE A 336 1.50 -17.98 -7.08
C PHE A 336 1.74 -16.57 -6.54
N ALA A 337 1.36 -16.31 -5.29
CA ALA A 337 1.61 -15.05 -4.59
C ALA A 337 3.12 -14.74 -4.49
N ALA A 338 3.95 -15.75 -4.19
CA ALA A 338 5.40 -15.63 -4.16
C ALA A 338 5.97 -15.18 -5.51
N ARG A 339 5.47 -15.74 -6.62
CA ARG A 339 5.85 -15.30 -7.98
C ARG A 339 5.42 -13.85 -8.26
N CYS A 340 4.26 -13.42 -7.78
CA CYS A 340 3.81 -12.02 -7.92
C CYS A 340 4.74 -11.06 -7.17
N GLY A 341 5.09 -11.38 -5.92
CA GLY A 341 6.05 -10.60 -5.13
C GLY A 341 7.45 -10.58 -5.76
N ALA A 342 7.92 -11.71 -6.27
CA ALA A 342 9.22 -11.81 -6.94
C ALA A 342 9.27 -11.04 -8.28
N ALA A 343 8.17 -11.01 -9.03
CA ALA A 343 8.06 -10.22 -10.25
C ALA A 343 8.13 -8.71 -9.96
N ALA A 344 7.49 -8.25 -8.88
CA ALA A 344 7.53 -6.85 -8.45
C ALA A 344 8.95 -6.36 -8.12
N LEU A 345 9.87 -7.26 -7.71
CA LEU A 345 11.28 -6.90 -7.45
C LEU A 345 12.01 -6.36 -8.69
N THR A 346 11.54 -6.69 -9.88
CA THR A 346 12.26 -6.47 -11.15
C THR A 346 11.86 -5.19 -11.86
N ALA A 347 10.95 -4.41 -11.26
CA ALA A 347 10.43 -3.18 -11.84
C ALA A 347 10.71 -1.96 -10.97
N ARG A 348 10.61 -0.78 -11.58
CA ARG A 348 10.78 0.50 -10.87
C ARG A 348 9.45 0.93 -10.28
N GLY A 349 9.42 1.24 -8.98
CA GLY A 349 8.25 1.86 -8.37
C GLY A 349 7.06 0.92 -8.13
N PRO A 350 5.89 1.48 -7.76
CA PRO A 350 4.86 0.77 -7.01
C PRO A 350 4.24 -0.43 -7.71
N SER A 351 4.08 -0.35 -9.02
CA SER A 351 3.36 -1.37 -9.78
C SER A 351 3.77 -1.38 -11.25
N ASP A 352 5.03 -1.11 -11.56
CA ASP A 352 5.53 -1.32 -12.93
C ASP A 352 5.95 -2.81 -13.05
N GLY A 353 6.07 -3.37 -14.27
CA GLY A 353 6.50 -4.76 -14.48
C GLY A 353 5.40 -5.77 -14.84
N GLU A 354 5.80 -6.89 -15.45
CA GLU A 354 4.89 -7.97 -15.85
C GLU A 354 4.63 -8.92 -14.68
N LEU A 355 3.42 -9.48 -14.60
CA LEU A 355 3.04 -10.45 -13.57
C LEU A 355 2.91 -11.86 -14.17
N PRO A 356 3.09 -12.92 -13.36
CA PRO A 356 2.87 -14.29 -13.81
C PRO A 356 1.40 -14.53 -14.15
N THR A 357 1.14 -15.41 -15.12
CA THR A 357 -0.20 -15.96 -15.37
C THR A 357 -0.47 -17.18 -14.49
N LEU A 358 -1.74 -17.50 -14.25
CA LEU A 358 -2.09 -18.80 -13.69
C LEU A 358 -1.63 -19.92 -14.64
N PRO A 359 -1.18 -21.07 -14.10
CA PRO A 359 -0.99 -22.25 -14.92
C PRO A 359 -2.32 -22.63 -15.60
N ALA A 360 -2.23 -23.09 -16.85
CA ALA A 360 -3.37 -23.39 -17.72
C ALA A 360 -4.23 -24.56 -17.23
#